data_AF-A0A202DTF2-F1
#
_entry.id   AF-A0A202DTF2-F1
#
_cell.length_a   1.000
_cell.length_b   1.000
_cell.length_c   1.000
_cell.angle_alpha   90.00
_cell.angle_beta   90.00
_cell.angle_gamma   90.00
#
_symmetry.space_group_name_H-M   'P 1'
#
loop_
_entity.id
_entity.type
_entity.pdbx_description
1 polymer ?
#
loop_
_entity_poly.entity_id
_entity_poly.type
_entity_poly.pdbx_seq_one_letter_code
_entity_poly.pdbx_strand_id
1 'polypeptide(L)'
;MAKQAGMKYIVITSKHHDGFCLWDSKQTDFDVMSTPFKRDILKELAEACRKHGLKLCFYHSIMDWHHPDYLPRRSWETERSTEGADYQRYIKYMKNQLAELLTDYGDLGVLWFDGEWESTWTPEMGHDLYNYVRNYQPDIIINNRVGAGRSGMEGLNRDGEYAG
;
A
#
# COMPACT_ATOMS: atom_id res chain seq x y z
N MET A 1 -5.32 1.78 24.51
CA MET A 1 -4.59 0.54 24.17
C MET A 1 -3.14 0.79 23.76
N ALA A 2 -2.80 1.15 22.52
CA ALA A 2 -1.40 1.23 22.05
C ALA A 2 -0.48 2.12 22.91
N LYS A 3 -0.93 3.34 23.25
CA LYS A 3 -0.19 4.24 24.15
C LYS A 3 0.05 3.64 25.54
N GLN A 4 -0.94 2.95 26.10
CA GLN A 4 -0.83 2.30 27.42
C GLN A 4 0.15 1.13 27.38
N ALA A 5 0.27 0.45 26.24
CA ALA A 5 1.27 -0.58 26.00
C ALA A 5 2.68 -0.01 25.75
N GLY A 6 2.87 1.31 25.78
CA GLY A 6 4.18 1.96 25.56
C GLY A 6 4.63 2.05 24.10
N MET A 7 3.77 1.67 23.14
CA MET A 7 4.06 1.78 21.71
C MET A 7 4.27 3.25 21.31
N LYS A 8 5.07 3.47 20.25
CA LYS A 8 5.39 4.80 19.71
C LYS A 8 4.80 5.04 18.32
N TYR A 9 4.40 3.98 17.63
CA TYR A 9 3.81 4.05 16.31
C TYR A 9 2.79 2.92 16.13
N ILE A 10 1.96 3.03 15.09
CA ILE A 10 1.02 2.00 14.64
C ILE A 10 1.22 1.83 13.14
N VAL A 11 1.35 0.60 12.67
CA VAL A 11 1.24 0.25 11.24
C VAL A 11 -0.11 -0.41 11.04
N ILE A 12 -0.98 0.19 10.22
CA ILE A 12 -2.30 -0.38 9.90
C ILE A 12 -2.41 -0.68 8.40
N THR A 13 -3.11 -1.76 8.06
CA THR A 13 -3.46 -2.11 6.68
C THR A 13 -4.35 -1.03 6.07
N SER A 14 -3.81 -0.21 5.16
CA SER A 14 -4.63 0.71 4.37
C SER A 14 -5.48 -0.08 3.36
N LYS A 15 -4.83 -0.95 2.61
CA LYS A 15 -5.39 -1.91 1.65
C LYS A 15 -4.61 -3.22 1.72
N HIS A 16 -5.31 -4.36 1.80
CA HIS A 16 -4.69 -5.69 1.71
C HIS A 16 -4.76 -6.25 0.28
N HIS A 17 -4.35 -7.50 0.06
CA HIS A 17 -4.42 -8.13 -1.26
C HIS A 17 -5.85 -8.24 -1.80
N ASP A 18 -6.87 -8.25 -0.95
CA ASP A 18 -8.28 -8.26 -1.37
C ASP A 18 -8.69 -6.98 -2.12
N GLY A 19 -7.91 -5.89 -2.01
CA GLY A 19 -8.18 -4.61 -2.66
C GLY A 19 -9.08 -3.67 -1.86
N PHE A 20 -9.62 -4.06 -0.70
CA PHE A 20 -10.54 -3.24 0.07
C PHE A 20 -9.81 -2.10 0.80
N CYS A 21 -10.25 -0.87 0.57
CA CYS A 21 -9.62 0.31 1.13
C CYS A 21 -10.28 0.73 2.46
N LEU A 22 -9.48 0.93 3.51
CA LEU A 22 -9.96 1.39 4.83
C LEU A 22 -10.16 2.92 4.91
N TRP A 23 -10.05 3.62 3.78
CA TRP A 23 -10.24 5.06 3.67
C TRP A 23 -11.20 5.40 2.53
N ASP A 24 -11.60 6.67 2.44
CA ASP A 24 -12.43 7.20 1.35
C ASP A 24 -11.56 7.42 0.10
N SER A 25 -11.38 6.38 -0.73
CA SER A 25 -10.51 6.45 -1.89
C SER A 25 -11.25 6.99 -3.09
N LYS A 26 -10.70 7.99 -3.78
CA LYS A 26 -11.34 8.53 -5.00
C LYS A 26 -11.08 7.65 -6.22
N GLN A 27 -10.30 6.59 -6.07
CA GLN A 27 -9.93 5.69 -7.17
C GLN A 27 -10.87 4.50 -7.31
N THR A 28 -11.65 4.14 -6.28
CA THR A 28 -12.50 2.94 -6.28
C THR A 28 -13.70 3.09 -5.36
N ASP A 29 -14.80 2.42 -5.71
CA ASP A 29 -15.93 2.25 -4.79
C ASP A 29 -15.74 1.02 -3.86
N PHE A 30 -14.65 0.24 -3.99
CA PHE A 30 -14.39 -0.92 -3.14
C PHE A 30 -13.66 -0.50 -1.86
N ASP A 31 -14.35 0.30 -1.06
CA ASP A 31 -13.80 0.92 0.15
C ASP A 31 -14.80 0.99 1.31
N VAL A 32 -14.34 1.52 2.45
CA VAL A 32 -15.14 1.69 3.65
C VAL A 32 -16.38 2.56 3.44
N MET A 33 -16.33 3.50 2.50
CA MET A 33 -17.43 4.40 2.18
C MET A 33 -18.54 3.70 1.39
N SER A 34 -18.29 2.52 0.83
CA SER A 34 -19.34 1.66 0.26
C SER A 34 -20.03 0.74 1.29
N THR A 35 -19.51 0.62 2.51
CA THR A 35 -20.13 -0.17 3.58
C THR A 35 -21.21 0.62 4.35
N PRO A 36 -22.06 0.00 5.19
CA PRO A 36 -22.96 0.75 6.07
C PRO A 36 -22.25 1.64 7.12
N PHE A 37 -20.95 1.47 7.35
CA PHE A 37 -20.20 2.23 8.36
C PHE A 37 -19.94 3.69 7.96
N LYS A 38 -19.72 3.95 6.65
CA LYS A 38 -19.65 5.29 6.03
C LYS A 38 -18.72 6.30 6.71
N ARG A 39 -17.61 5.83 7.28
CA ARG A 39 -16.62 6.66 7.98
C ARG A 39 -15.22 6.23 7.58
N ASP A 40 -14.36 7.22 7.32
CA ASP A 40 -12.96 7.00 6.99
C ASP A 40 -12.19 6.55 8.25
N ILE A 41 -11.89 5.24 8.31
CA ILE A 41 -11.22 4.61 9.45
C ILE A 41 -9.79 5.16 9.58
N LEU A 42 -9.09 5.36 8.47
CA LEU A 42 -7.71 5.84 8.50
C LEU A 42 -7.64 7.29 8.99
N LYS A 43 -8.60 8.14 8.62
CA LYS A 43 -8.66 9.53 9.07
C LYS A 43 -8.90 9.63 10.56
N GLU A 44 -9.87 8.88 11.08
CA GLU A 44 -10.13 8.83 12.52
C GLU A 44 -8.93 8.29 13.31
N LEU A 45 -8.25 7.27 12.78
CA LEU A 45 -7.03 6.75 13.39
C LEU A 45 -5.88 7.76 13.35
N ALA A 46 -5.72 8.50 12.25
CA ALA A 46 -4.72 9.55 12.13
C ALA A 46 -4.92 10.64 13.18
N GLU A 47 -6.16 11.10 13.36
CA GLU A 47 -6.53 12.07 14.40
C GLU A 47 -6.25 11.53 15.81
N ALA A 48 -6.60 10.27 16.08
CA ALA A 48 -6.33 9.63 17.35
C ALA A 48 -4.82 9.46 17.62
N CYS A 49 -4.04 9.07 16.61
CA CYS A 49 -2.59 8.94 16.72
C CYS A 49 -1.95 10.28 17.08
N ARG A 50 -2.30 11.36 16.35
CA ARG A 50 -1.85 12.73 16.63
C ARG A 50 -2.22 13.17 18.05
N LYS A 51 -3.47 12.95 18.48
CA LYS A 51 -3.94 13.28 19.83
C LYS A 51 -3.12 12.57 20.93
N HIS A 52 -2.67 11.36 20.66
CA HIS A 52 -1.99 10.52 21.65
C HIS A 52 -0.47 10.51 21.55
N GLY A 53 0.11 11.20 20.56
CA GLY A 53 1.56 11.25 20.33
C GLY A 53 2.11 9.93 19.78
N LEU A 54 1.33 9.22 18.96
CA LEU A 54 1.75 8.04 18.22
C LEU A 54 2.02 8.43 16.77
N LYS A 55 3.11 7.94 16.19
CA LYS A 55 3.40 8.10 14.76
C LYS A 55 2.51 7.13 13.97
N LEU A 56 1.78 7.65 12.98
CA LEU A 56 0.98 6.83 12.09
C LEU A 56 1.87 6.25 10.98
N CYS A 57 1.66 4.98 10.67
CA CYS A 57 2.29 4.28 9.57
C CYS A 57 1.24 3.45 8.84
N PHE A 58 1.47 3.18 7.56
CA PHE A 58 0.58 2.36 6.74
C PHE A 58 1.29 1.13 6.21
N TYR A 59 0.55 0.02 6.19
CA TYR A 59 0.79 -1.10 5.30
C TYR A 59 -0.01 -0.86 4.02
N HIS A 60 0.56 -1.18 2.86
CA HIS A 60 -0.15 -1.13 1.58
C HIS A 60 0.28 -2.29 0.67
N SER A 61 -0.71 -3.01 0.13
CA SER A 61 -0.45 -4.08 -0.82
C SER A 61 -0.27 -3.54 -2.25
N ILE A 62 0.87 -3.86 -2.88
CA ILE A 62 1.11 -3.73 -4.33
C ILE A 62 0.20 -4.70 -5.09
N MET A 63 -0.12 -5.84 -4.49
CA MET A 63 -1.05 -6.82 -5.02
C MET A 63 -2.50 -6.41 -4.82
N ASP A 64 -3.35 -6.69 -5.81
CA ASP A 64 -4.78 -6.36 -5.74
C ASP A 64 -5.60 -7.42 -6.48
N TRP A 65 -6.36 -8.23 -5.75
CA TRP A 65 -7.24 -9.27 -6.28
C TRP A 65 -8.59 -8.73 -6.75
N HIS A 66 -8.89 -7.46 -6.49
CA HIS A 66 -10.12 -6.81 -6.92
C HIS A 66 -9.95 -6.08 -8.25
N HIS A 67 -8.86 -5.32 -8.42
CA HIS A 67 -8.71 -4.42 -9.56
C HIS A 67 -8.66 -5.18 -10.90
N PRO A 68 -9.45 -4.82 -11.92
CA PRO A 68 -9.53 -5.57 -13.19
C PRO A 68 -8.21 -5.59 -13.97
N ASP A 69 -7.40 -4.54 -13.84
CA ASP A 69 -6.11 -4.44 -14.55
C ASP A 69 -4.91 -5.08 -13.83
N TYR A 70 -5.03 -5.42 -12.54
CA TYR A 70 -3.90 -6.05 -11.82
C TYR A 70 -3.65 -7.43 -12.39
N LEU A 71 -2.41 -7.87 -12.63
CA LEU A 71 -2.07 -9.23 -13.05
C LEU A 71 -0.97 -9.79 -12.13
N PRO A 72 -0.89 -11.12 -11.92
CA PRO A 72 -1.66 -12.20 -12.56
C PRO A 72 -3.00 -12.50 -11.87
N ARG A 73 -3.80 -13.38 -12.49
CA ARG A 73 -4.97 -14.02 -11.85
C ARG A 73 -4.53 -15.22 -11.01
N ARG A 74 -5.22 -15.45 -9.91
CA ARG A 74 -5.15 -16.67 -9.13
C ARG A 74 -6.11 -17.71 -9.68
N SER A 75 -5.81 -18.98 -9.41
CA SER A 75 -6.63 -20.12 -9.90
C SER A 75 -8.06 -20.13 -9.34
N TRP A 76 -8.30 -19.47 -8.21
CA TRP A 76 -9.61 -19.35 -7.58
C TRP A 76 -10.41 -18.14 -8.06
N GLU A 77 -9.83 -17.27 -8.90
CA GLU A 77 -10.55 -16.12 -9.46
C GLU A 77 -11.34 -16.54 -10.69
N THR A 78 -12.64 -16.78 -10.52
CA THR A 78 -13.51 -17.26 -11.60
C THR A 78 -14.18 -16.14 -12.39
N GLU A 79 -14.26 -14.93 -11.83
CA GLU A 79 -15.06 -13.82 -12.38
C GLU A 79 -14.22 -12.70 -13.01
N ARG A 80 -12.94 -12.57 -12.64
CA ARG A 80 -12.07 -11.49 -13.11
C ARG A 80 -11.37 -11.90 -14.40
N SER A 81 -11.91 -11.51 -15.55
CA SER A 81 -11.29 -11.79 -16.87
C SER A 81 -9.92 -11.11 -17.02
N THR A 82 -9.00 -11.71 -17.79
CA THR A 82 -7.75 -11.07 -18.23
C THR A 82 -7.92 -10.27 -19.52
N GLU A 83 -9.05 -10.41 -20.21
CA GLU A 83 -9.32 -9.70 -21.46
C GLU A 83 -9.34 -8.18 -21.22
N GLY A 84 -8.52 -7.45 -22.00
CA GLY A 84 -8.41 -6.00 -21.90
C GLY A 84 -7.63 -5.48 -20.69
N ALA A 85 -7.14 -6.35 -19.80
CA ALA A 85 -6.37 -5.94 -18.63
C ALA A 85 -5.04 -5.27 -19.03
N ASP A 86 -4.71 -4.16 -18.36
CA ASP A 86 -3.48 -3.40 -18.61
C ASP A 86 -2.79 -3.04 -17.30
N TYR A 87 -1.71 -3.75 -17.00
CA TYR A 87 -0.99 -3.58 -15.75
C TYR A 87 -0.50 -2.14 -15.52
N GLN A 88 -0.21 -1.35 -16.57
CA GLN A 88 0.21 0.04 -16.41
C GLN A 88 -0.93 0.94 -15.90
N ARG A 89 -2.18 0.66 -16.28
CA ARG A 89 -3.35 1.34 -15.69
C ARG A 89 -3.47 1.02 -14.21
N TYR A 90 -3.21 -0.23 -13.82
CA TYR A 90 -3.14 -0.59 -12.40
C TYR A 90 -2.01 0.13 -11.66
N ILE A 91 -0.80 0.24 -12.23
CA ILE A 91 0.29 0.99 -11.59
C ILE A 91 -0.11 2.44 -11.35
N LYS A 92 -0.73 3.09 -12.34
CA LYS A 92 -1.25 4.45 -12.20
C LYS A 92 -2.32 4.56 -11.10
N TYR A 93 -3.26 3.62 -11.06
CA TYR A 93 -4.28 3.53 -10.01
C TYR A 93 -3.66 3.43 -8.62
N MET A 94 -2.72 2.50 -8.41
CA MET A 94 -2.03 2.31 -7.13
C MET A 94 -1.26 3.58 -6.72
N LYS A 95 -0.53 4.21 -7.65
CA LYS A 95 0.17 5.48 -7.36
C LYS A 95 -0.78 6.59 -6.94
N ASN A 96 -1.94 6.72 -7.58
CA ASN A 96 -2.94 7.70 -7.17
C ASN A 96 -3.50 7.41 -5.76
N GLN A 97 -3.75 6.14 -5.42
CA GLN A 97 -4.13 5.76 -4.05
C GLN A 97 -3.05 6.13 -3.03
N LEU A 98 -1.79 5.88 -3.36
CA LEU A 98 -0.67 6.25 -2.49
C LEU A 98 -0.53 7.77 -2.35
N ALA A 99 -0.80 8.55 -3.41
CA ALA A 99 -0.84 10.00 -3.30
C ALA A 99 -1.88 10.47 -2.27
N GLU A 100 -3.10 9.91 -2.31
CA GLU A 100 -4.15 10.19 -1.30
C GLU A 100 -3.64 9.91 0.12
N LEU A 101 -3.04 8.73 0.34
CA LEU A 101 -2.49 8.32 1.64
C LEU A 101 -1.35 9.23 2.12
N LEU A 102 -0.49 9.68 1.20
CA LEU A 102 0.70 10.49 1.50
C LEU A 102 0.37 11.98 1.68
N THR A 103 -0.78 12.48 1.21
CA THR A 103 -1.17 13.89 1.34
C THR A 103 -2.23 14.13 2.41
N ASP A 104 -3.18 13.22 2.59
CA ASP A 104 -4.43 13.54 3.30
C ASP A 104 -4.41 13.11 4.79
N TYR A 105 -3.45 12.28 5.20
CA TYR A 105 -3.37 11.68 6.55
C TYR A 105 -2.21 12.20 7.40
N GLY A 106 -1.50 13.22 6.89
CA GLY A 106 -0.37 13.87 7.55
C GLY A 106 0.98 13.15 7.35
N ASP A 107 1.94 13.54 8.18
CA ASP A 107 3.32 13.04 8.12
C ASP A 107 3.41 11.59 8.64
N LEU A 108 3.70 10.64 7.74
CA LEU A 108 3.75 9.20 8.03
C LEU A 108 5.15 8.79 8.52
N GLY A 109 5.20 7.72 9.31
CA GLY A 109 6.48 7.14 9.75
C GLY A 109 7.02 6.12 8.77
N VAL A 110 6.20 5.12 8.47
CA VAL A 110 6.54 3.99 7.61
C VAL A 110 5.43 3.80 6.58
N LEU A 111 5.82 3.55 5.33
CA LEU A 111 4.99 2.91 4.33
C LEU A 111 5.55 1.50 4.07
N TRP A 112 4.81 0.50 4.55
CA TRP A 112 5.20 -0.90 4.51
C TRP A 112 4.49 -1.60 3.36
N PHE A 113 5.23 -1.91 2.29
CA PHE A 113 4.71 -2.59 1.11
C PHE A 113 4.71 -4.10 1.26
N ASP A 114 3.78 -4.75 0.54
CA ASP A 114 3.69 -6.20 0.37
C ASP A 114 3.15 -6.55 -1.02
N GLY A 115 3.28 -7.81 -1.44
CA GLY A 115 2.71 -8.30 -2.70
C GLY A 115 3.62 -8.07 -3.91
N GLU A 116 4.90 -7.83 -3.69
CA GLU A 116 5.94 -7.55 -4.68
C GLU A 116 6.46 -8.79 -5.41
N TRP A 117 6.07 -9.99 -4.97
CA TRP A 117 6.64 -11.26 -5.43
C TRP A 117 6.04 -11.79 -6.74
N GLU A 118 5.13 -11.06 -7.38
CA GLU A 118 4.59 -11.45 -8.68
C GLU A 118 5.55 -11.09 -9.81
N SER A 119 5.63 -11.95 -10.83
CA SER A 119 6.51 -11.74 -11.98
C SER A 119 6.16 -10.50 -12.82
N THR A 120 4.98 -9.93 -12.63
CA THR A 120 4.52 -8.68 -13.25
C THR A 120 5.13 -7.45 -12.60
N TRP A 121 5.59 -7.56 -11.34
CA TRP A 121 6.26 -6.49 -10.62
C TRP A 121 7.76 -6.54 -10.89
N THR A 122 8.30 -5.45 -11.46
CA THR A 122 9.70 -5.38 -11.90
C THR A 122 10.55 -4.55 -10.93
N PRO A 123 11.88 -4.76 -10.88
CA PRO A 123 12.78 -3.89 -10.13
C PRO A 123 12.66 -2.40 -10.50
N GLU A 124 12.48 -2.10 -11.79
CA GLU A 124 12.30 -0.74 -12.30
C GLU A 124 11.03 -0.08 -11.75
N MET A 125 9.92 -0.83 -11.70
CA MET A 125 8.67 -0.35 -11.08
C MET A 125 8.84 -0.11 -9.57
N GLY A 126 9.60 -0.98 -8.88
CA GLY A 126 9.94 -0.79 -7.48
C GLY A 126 10.74 0.48 -7.21
N HIS A 127 11.77 0.76 -8.01
CA HIS A 127 12.54 2.01 -7.93
C HIS A 127 11.68 3.25 -8.22
N ASP A 128 10.88 3.19 -9.26
CA ASP A 128 9.96 4.26 -9.64
C ASP A 128 8.92 4.53 -8.54
N LEU A 129 8.37 3.48 -7.92
CA LEU A 129 7.45 3.61 -6.78
C LEU A 129 8.13 4.20 -5.54
N TYR A 130 9.35 3.75 -5.21
CA TYR A 130 10.13 4.29 -4.11
C TYR A 130 10.37 5.80 -4.26
N ASN A 131 10.82 6.22 -5.44
CA ASN A 131 11.05 7.63 -5.75
C ASN A 131 9.74 8.43 -5.73
N TYR A 132 8.66 7.86 -6.27
CA TYR A 132 7.34 8.47 -6.24
C TYR A 132 6.90 8.77 -4.80
N VAL A 133 7.02 7.81 -3.88
CA VAL A 133 6.67 7.99 -2.46
C VAL A 133 7.55 9.06 -1.79
N ARG A 134 8.87 9.00 -2.01
CA ARG A 134 9.83 9.97 -1.42
C ARG A 134 9.63 11.40 -1.94
N ASN A 135 9.09 11.58 -3.14
CA ASN A 135 8.74 12.91 -3.65
C ASN A 135 7.61 13.57 -2.86
N TYR A 136 6.69 12.79 -2.26
CA TYR A 136 5.65 13.33 -1.38
C TYR A 136 6.15 13.50 0.06
N GLN A 137 6.85 12.49 0.59
CA GLN A 137 7.37 12.51 1.96
C GLN A 137 8.85 12.07 1.97
N PRO A 138 9.80 13.02 1.93
CA PRO A 138 11.23 12.70 1.81
C PRO A 138 11.80 11.89 2.98
N ASP A 139 11.22 12.01 4.18
CA ASP A 139 11.73 11.36 5.40
C ASP A 139 11.04 10.02 5.73
N ILE A 140 10.07 9.59 4.91
CA ILE A 140 9.30 8.36 5.16
C ILE A 140 10.20 7.13 5.07
N ILE A 141 10.00 6.18 5.99
CA ILE A 141 10.67 4.88 5.93
C ILE A 141 9.87 3.96 5.00
N ILE A 142 10.56 3.32 4.06
CA ILE A 142 9.99 2.35 3.13
C ILE A 142 10.71 1.02 3.38
N ASN A 143 9.97 -0.08 3.51
CA ASN A 143 10.58 -1.40 3.69
C ASN A 143 11.14 -1.95 2.37
N ASN A 144 12.01 -2.95 2.46
CA ASN A 144 12.64 -3.62 1.31
C ASN A 144 11.70 -4.52 0.48
N ARG A 145 10.39 -4.39 0.65
CA ARG A 145 9.37 -5.08 -0.15
C ARG A 145 8.73 -4.15 -1.19
N VAL A 146 9.25 -2.94 -1.34
CA VAL A 146 8.83 -2.07 -2.44
C VAL A 146 9.39 -2.56 -3.79
N GLY A 147 10.56 -3.20 -3.80
CA GLY A 147 11.20 -3.76 -4.99
C GLY A 147 11.19 -5.28 -5.07
N ALA A 148 11.23 -5.84 -6.28
CA ALA A 148 11.25 -7.29 -6.56
C ALA A 148 12.60 -8.00 -6.24
N GLY A 149 13.40 -7.44 -5.32
CA GLY A 149 14.82 -7.77 -5.13
C GLY A 149 15.17 -8.83 -4.09
N ARG A 150 14.18 -9.40 -3.41
CA ARG A 150 14.42 -10.28 -2.26
C ARG A 150 14.75 -11.71 -2.70
N SER A 151 15.73 -12.31 -2.02
CA SER A 151 15.90 -13.77 -2.01
C SER A 151 15.06 -14.38 -0.89
N GLY A 152 13.80 -14.72 -1.21
CA GLY A 152 12.91 -15.43 -0.30
C GLY A 152 12.47 -14.64 0.94
N MET A 153 11.97 -15.36 1.95
CA MET A 153 11.46 -14.77 3.20
C MET A 153 12.58 -14.29 4.14
N GLU A 154 13.84 -14.55 3.82
CA GLU A 154 15.03 -14.30 4.66
C GLU A 154 15.41 -12.82 4.75
N GLY A 155 14.87 -11.96 3.87
CA GLY A 155 14.89 -10.51 4.07
C GLY A 155 16.16 -9.79 3.62
N LEU A 156 17.08 -10.48 2.95
CA LEU A 156 18.24 -9.87 2.32
C LEU A 156 17.94 -9.55 0.84
N ASN A 157 18.31 -8.34 0.42
CA ASN A 157 18.32 -7.97 -0.99
C ASN A 157 19.38 -8.82 -1.70
N ARG A 158 19.12 -9.21 -2.96
CA ARG A 158 20.16 -9.77 -3.82
C ARG A 158 21.25 -8.71 -4.06
N ASP A 159 22.43 -9.13 -4.50
CA ASP A 159 23.42 -8.19 -5.03
C ASP A 159 22.82 -7.46 -6.26
N GLY A 160 22.84 -6.12 -6.27
CA GLY A 160 22.26 -5.28 -7.34
C GLY A 160 21.64 -3.96 -6.84
N GLU A 161 21.15 -3.12 -7.77
CA GLU A 161 20.34 -1.93 -7.43
C GLU A 161 18.91 -2.37 -7.11
N TYR A 162 18.51 -2.25 -5.84
CA TYR A 162 17.15 -2.51 -5.39
C TYR A 162 16.66 -1.34 -4.51
N ALA A 163 15.40 -0.95 -4.65
CA ALA A 163 14.78 0.05 -3.80
C ALA A 163 14.41 -0.54 -2.43
N GLY A 164 14.84 0.15 -1.37
CA GLY A 164 14.53 -0.21 0.02
C GLY A 164 15.57 -1.11 0.66
#